data_AF-A0A9D6NZG4-F1
#
_entry.id   AF-A0A9D6NZG4-F1
#
_cell.length_a   1.000
_cell.length_b   1.000
_cell.length_c   1.000
_cell.angle_alpha   90.00
_cell.angle_beta   90.00
_cell.angle_gamma   90.00
#
_symmetry.space_group_name_H-M   'P 1'
#
loop_
_entity.id
_entity.type
_entity.pdbx_description
1 polymer ?
#
loop_
_entity_poly.entity_id
_entity_poly.type
_entity_poly.pdbx_seq_one_letter_code
_entity_poly.pdbx_strand_id
1 'polypeptide(L)'
;MRLFELGKLPTRAEKATIEWASSKDHHEPTRVEHTIVLPRRTDAEFFPLLEGRRFVYTYEGEEHQVWEKGSSVRRRERFVWFGGTDEQPFLTRLTDDPLTSLFKKGQDEFFWQLRPELVDVAEERGFSWRRQGDIFLIDLGFSWQEWERVSRLSSKQPVVELDKDVSINGTRHTLRQGGKVMNHVQIFGATYWVGSGTLEAPDHASIVLERPHLPVQARCHFDPKNAD
;
A
#
# COMPACT_ATOMS: atom_id res chain seq x y z
N MET A 1 17.51 -3.90 13.47
CA MET A 1 18.81 -4.47 13.86
C MET A 1 19.59 -4.72 12.60
N ARG A 2 20.91 -4.56 12.61
CA ARG A 2 21.71 -4.86 11.43
C ARG A 2 21.73 -6.37 11.21
N LEU A 3 21.76 -6.83 9.96
CA LEU A 3 21.66 -8.27 9.67
C LEU A 3 22.76 -9.09 10.35
N PHE A 4 23.98 -8.56 10.44
CA PHE A 4 25.11 -9.25 11.07
C PHE A 4 25.01 -9.32 12.61
N GLU A 5 24.14 -8.52 13.22
CA GLU A 5 23.87 -8.56 14.67
C GLU A 5 22.87 -9.66 15.02
N LEU A 6 22.14 -10.17 14.02
CA LEU A 6 21.21 -11.27 14.21
C LEU A 6 21.98 -12.58 14.31
N GLY A 7 21.94 -13.23 15.47
CA GLY A 7 22.55 -14.56 15.66
C GLY A 7 21.99 -15.63 14.72
N LYS A 8 20.74 -15.45 14.25
CA LYS A 8 20.13 -16.26 13.19
C LYS A 8 19.23 -15.37 12.34
N LEU A 9 19.41 -15.44 11.02
CA LEU A 9 18.55 -14.73 10.08
C LEU A 9 17.11 -15.28 10.12
N PRO A 10 16.08 -14.41 10.12
CA PRO A 10 14.68 -14.83 10.01
C PRO A 10 14.46 -15.62 8.73
N THR A 11 13.73 -16.73 8.80
CA THR A 11 13.43 -17.57 7.63
C THR A 11 11.94 -17.59 7.28
N ARG A 12 11.12 -16.95 8.10
CA ARG A 12 9.67 -16.88 7.93
C ARG A 12 9.11 -15.58 8.50
N ALA A 13 8.01 -15.15 7.91
CA ALA A 13 7.08 -14.18 8.47
C ALA A 13 5.67 -14.76 8.32
N GLU A 14 5.23 -15.54 9.31
CA GLU A 14 3.99 -16.33 9.28
C GLU A 14 3.88 -17.26 8.05
N LYS A 15 3.06 -16.90 7.05
CA LYS A 15 2.86 -17.68 5.81
C LYS A 15 3.97 -17.45 4.78
N ALA A 16 4.69 -16.34 4.87
CA ALA A 16 5.79 -16.01 3.97
C ALA A 16 7.07 -16.77 4.36
N THR A 17 7.71 -17.39 3.38
CA THR A 17 9.09 -17.88 3.51
C THR A 17 10.04 -16.72 3.19
N ILE A 18 11.07 -16.53 4.01
CA ILE A 18 12.11 -15.51 3.77
C ILE A 18 13.37 -16.23 3.32
N GLU A 19 13.74 -16.03 2.06
CA GLU A 19 14.98 -16.51 1.49
C GLU A 19 15.99 -15.37 1.42
N TRP A 20 17.23 -15.68 1.79
CA TRP A 20 18.30 -14.70 1.81
C TRP A 20 19.27 -14.98 0.66
N ALA A 21 19.13 -14.24 -0.43
CA ALA A 21 19.96 -14.37 -1.61
C ALA A 21 21.34 -13.75 -1.40
N SER A 22 22.34 -14.22 -2.14
CA SER A 22 23.63 -13.53 -2.18
C SER A 22 23.45 -12.15 -2.84
N SER A 23 24.17 -11.14 -2.35
CA SER A 23 24.12 -9.78 -2.92
C SER A 23 24.63 -9.69 -4.37
N LYS A 24 25.28 -10.75 -4.88
CA LYS A 24 25.73 -10.84 -6.27
C LYS A 24 24.64 -11.32 -7.23
N ASP A 25 23.65 -12.07 -6.72
CA ASP A 25 22.61 -12.70 -7.53
C ASP A 25 21.30 -11.89 -7.52
N HIS A 26 21.08 -11.08 -6.48
CA HIS A 26 19.91 -10.22 -6.34
C HIS A 26 20.29 -8.84 -5.78
N HIS A 27 19.92 -7.79 -6.50
CA HIS A 27 20.16 -6.41 -6.08
C HIS A 27 18.98 -5.80 -5.30
N GLU A 28 17.75 -6.26 -5.58
CA GLU A 28 16.54 -5.73 -4.97
C GLU A 28 15.70 -6.85 -4.31
N PRO A 29 15.03 -6.55 -3.18
CA PRO A 29 14.01 -7.41 -2.62
C PRO A 29 12.93 -7.74 -3.65
N THR A 30 12.47 -8.99 -3.65
CA THR A 30 11.39 -9.44 -4.52
C THR A 30 10.51 -10.46 -3.84
N ARG A 31 9.27 -10.60 -4.32
CA ARG A 31 8.34 -11.64 -3.88
C ARG A 31 7.98 -12.52 -5.08
N VAL A 32 8.08 -13.83 -4.88
CA VAL A 32 7.62 -14.85 -5.82
C VAL A 32 6.67 -15.75 -5.06
N GLU A 33 5.37 -15.61 -5.34
CA GLU A 33 4.30 -16.32 -4.64
C GLU A 33 4.42 -16.16 -3.11
N HIS A 34 4.76 -17.24 -2.40
CA HIS A 34 4.89 -17.28 -0.95
C HIS A 34 6.30 -17.01 -0.43
N THR A 35 7.26 -16.75 -1.32
CA THR A 35 8.66 -16.55 -0.98
C THR A 35 9.04 -15.09 -1.16
N ILE A 36 9.56 -14.48 -0.11
CA ILE A 36 10.17 -13.16 -0.14
C ILE A 36 11.69 -13.35 -0.14
N VAL A 37 12.32 -12.93 -1.23
CA VAL A 37 13.76 -13.00 -1.43
C VAL A 37 14.36 -11.66 -1.03
N LEU A 38 15.19 -11.65 0.02
CA LEU A 38 15.92 -10.48 0.50
C LEU A 38 17.42 -10.63 0.22
N PRO A 39 18.10 -9.59 -0.30
CA PRO A 39 19.53 -9.66 -0.53
C PRO A 39 20.32 -9.64 0.79
N ARG A 40 21.33 -10.49 0.94
CA ARG A 40 22.26 -10.44 2.09
C ARG A 40 23.25 -9.29 1.91
N ARG A 41 23.00 -8.16 2.57
CA ARG A 41 23.90 -7.01 2.53
C ARG A 41 24.44 -6.64 3.92
N THR A 42 25.63 -6.07 3.97
CA THR A 42 26.28 -5.67 5.23
C THR A 42 25.70 -4.39 5.81
N ASP A 43 25.17 -3.53 4.94
CA ASP A 43 24.48 -2.27 5.26
C ASP A 43 22.98 -2.47 5.55
N ALA A 44 22.50 -3.71 5.43
CA ALA A 44 21.09 -3.98 5.60
C ALA A 44 20.67 -4.10 7.06
N GLU A 45 19.46 -3.64 7.34
CA GLU A 45 18.79 -3.74 8.62
C GLU A 45 17.44 -4.45 8.44
N PHE A 46 17.10 -5.29 9.41
CA PHE A 46 15.83 -5.98 9.49
C PHE A 46 15.15 -5.67 10.83
N PHE A 47 13.88 -5.33 10.76
CA PHE A 47 13.04 -4.94 11.90
C PHE A 47 11.80 -5.81 11.91
N PRO A 48 11.74 -6.85 12.76
CA PRO A 48 10.51 -7.63 12.91
C PRO A 48 9.42 -6.75 13.54
N LEU A 49 8.21 -6.84 13.00
CA LEU A 49 7.00 -6.16 13.45
C LEU A 49 5.93 -7.19 13.78
N LEU A 50 4.98 -6.84 14.66
CA LEU A 50 3.86 -7.70 15.05
C LEU A 50 4.30 -9.15 15.34
N GLU A 51 5.23 -9.29 16.29
CA GLU A 51 5.78 -10.60 16.70
C GLU A 51 6.38 -11.42 15.55
N GLY A 52 6.87 -10.75 14.50
CA GLY A 52 7.54 -11.38 13.35
C GLY A 52 6.60 -11.77 12.22
N ARG A 53 5.30 -11.41 12.26
CA ARG A 53 4.37 -11.61 11.13
C ARG A 53 4.65 -10.64 9.98
N ARG A 54 5.19 -9.48 10.31
CA ARG A 54 5.58 -8.45 9.36
C ARG A 54 7.00 -7.98 9.65
N PHE A 55 7.60 -7.27 8.71
CA PHE A 55 8.93 -6.71 8.90
C PHE A 55 9.15 -5.47 8.06
N VAL A 56 10.11 -4.66 8.48
CA VAL A 56 10.74 -3.65 7.66
C VAL A 56 12.17 -4.07 7.37
N TYR A 57 12.54 -4.05 6.10
CA TYR A 57 13.87 -4.33 5.60
C TYR A 57 14.43 -3.08 4.94
N THR A 58 15.64 -2.66 5.30
CA THR A 58 16.23 -1.44 4.75
C THR A 58 17.69 -1.65 4.36
N TYR A 59 18.16 -0.95 3.34
CA TYR A 59 19.58 -0.90 2.95
C TYR A 59 19.91 0.42 2.27
N GLU A 60 21.19 0.75 2.11
CA GLU A 60 21.63 1.96 1.42
C GLU A 60 21.75 1.70 -0.08
N GLY A 61 21.26 2.64 -0.88
CA GLY A 61 21.49 2.67 -2.31
C GLY A 61 22.88 3.17 -2.68
N GLU A 62 23.18 3.10 -3.98
CA GLU A 62 24.42 3.65 -4.50
C GLU A 62 24.45 5.18 -4.34
N GLU A 63 25.64 5.68 -4.06
CA GLU A 63 25.89 7.10 -3.91
C GLU A 63 25.80 7.77 -5.27
N HIS A 64 24.89 8.73 -5.43
CA HIS A 64 24.71 9.48 -6.65
C HIS A 64 24.89 10.98 -6.41
N GLN A 65 25.33 11.69 -7.44
CA GLN A 65 25.46 13.14 -7.39
C GLN A 65 24.14 13.80 -7.73
N VAL A 66 23.64 14.63 -6.82
CA VAL A 66 22.45 15.46 -7.02
C VAL A 66 22.89 16.93 -7.03
N TRP A 67 22.35 17.72 -7.96
CA TRP A 67 22.56 19.16 -7.98
C TRP A 67 21.51 19.85 -7.12
N GLU A 68 21.93 20.43 -5.99
CA GLU A 68 21.07 21.21 -5.11
C GLU A 68 21.68 22.60 -4.88
N LYS A 69 20.86 23.65 -5.09
CA LYS A 69 21.21 25.05 -4.81
C LYS A 69 22.57 25.49 -5.39
N GLY A 70 22.90 25.04 -6.61
CA GLY A 70 24.14 25.42 -7.30
C GLY A 70 25.40 24.65 -6.88
N SER A 71 25.26 23.58 -6.10
CA SER A 71 26.36 22.70 -5.70
C SER A 71 26.03 21.23 -5.97
N SER A 72 27.07 20.42 -6.27
CA SER A 72 26.92 18.97 -6.35
C SER A 72 27.03 18.38 -4.95
N VAL A 73 25.98 17.69 -4.51
CA VAL A 73 25.92 16.99 -3.23
C VAL A 73 25.87 15.50 -3.52
N ARG A 74 26.72 14.73 -2.85
CA ARG A 74 26.65 13.27 -2.91
C ARG A 74 25.62 12.80 -1.90
N ARG A 75 24.62 12.05 -2.39
CA ARG A 75 23.54 11.53 -1.56
C ARG A 75 23.44 10.02 -1.75
N ARG A 76 23.22 9.33 -0.63
CA ARG A 76 22.75 7.93 -0.65
C ARG A 76 21.27 7.95 -0.36
N GLU A 77 20.51 7.31 -1.23
CA GLU A 77 19.11 7.01 -0.95
C GLU A 77 19.05 5.82 0.00
N ARG A 78 18.12 5.84 0.96
CA ARG A 78 17.81 4.67 1.76
C ARG A 78 16.61 3.97 1.11
N PHE A 79 16.73 2.66 0.92
CA PHE A 79 15.63 1.86 0.42
C PHE A 79 14.92 1.24 1.61
N VAL A 80 13.60 1.43 1.69
CA VAL A 80 12.75 0.89 2.75
C VAL A 80 11.74 -0.05 2.13
N TRP A 81 11.72 -1.27 2.62
CA TRP A 81 10.81 -2.32 2.18
C TRP A 81 9.98 -2.80 3.36
N PHE A 82 8.68 -2.87 3.16
CA PHE A 82 7.73 -3.40 4.13
C PHE A 82 7.13 -4.67 3.56
N GLY A 83 7.22 -5.76 4.32
CA GLY A 83 6.75 -7.06 3.87
C GLY A 83 6.34 -7.95 5.03
N GLY A 84 5.90 -9.16 4.69
CA GLY A 84 5.44 -10.14 5.66
C GLY A 84 4.19 -10.84 5.17
N THR A 85 3.29 -11.13 6.10
CA THR A 85 1.99 -11.75 5.81
C THR A 85 0.85 -10.91 6.35
N ASP A 86 -0.15 -10.68 5.50
CA ASP A 86 -1.49 -10.26 5.87
C ASP A 86 -2.45 -11.44 5.68
N GLU A 87 -3.25 -11.44 4.61
CA GLU A 87 -3.96 -12.64 4.17
C GLU A 87 -3.01 -13.59 3.44
N GLN A 88 -2.16 -13.04 2.57
CA GLN A 88 -1.08 -13.70 1.85
C GLN A 88 0.25 -12.95 2.06
N PRO A 89 1.38 -13.57 1.68
CA PRO A 89 2.66 -12.89 1.64
C PRO A 89 2.65 -11.65 0.74
N PHE A 90 3.21 -10.55 1.23
CA PHE A 90 3.30 -9.29 0.48
C PHE A 90 4.68 -8.66 0.64
N LEU A 91 5.06 -7.82 -0.33
CA LEU A 91 6.28 -7.03 -0.25
C LEU A 91 6.12 -5.74 -1.06
N THR A 92 6.30 -4.59 -0.41
CA THR A 92 6.22 -3.28 -1.05
C THR A 92 7.40 -2.40 -0.67
N ARG A 93 7.84 -1.55 -1.59
CA ARG A 93 8.79 -0.48 -1.32
C ARG A 93 8.06 0.76 -0.81
N LEU A 94 8.58 1.34 0.26
CA LEU A 94 8.09 2.57 0.87
C LEU A 94 9.07 3.74 0.62
N THR A 95 8.56 4.96 0.79
CA THR A 95 9.40 6.14 1.02
C THR A 95 10.01 6.10 2.43
N ASP A 96 10.99 6.96 2.72
CA ASP A 96 11.70 6.96 4.01
C ASP A 96 10.86 7.43 5.21
N ASP A 97 9.75 8.13 4.98
CA ASP A 97 8.97 8.80 6.03
C ASP A 97 8.46 7.84 7.13
N PRO A 98 7.84 6.68 6.80
CA PRO A 98 7.32 5.77 7.81
C PRO A 98 8.41 5.19 8.73
N LEU A 99 9.62 5.02 8.21
CA LEU A 99 10.73 4.47 8.98
C LEU A 99 11.16 5.39 10.13
N THR A 100 11.12 6.70 9.90
CA THR A 100 11.43 7.70 10.94
C THR A 100 10.44 7.58 12.11
N SER A 101 9.16 7.37 11.80
CA SER A 101 8.12 7.17 12.80
C SER A 101 8.28 5.86 13.56
N LEU A 102 8.66 4.77 12.89
CA LEU A 102 8.95 3.49 13.54
C LEU A 102 10.00 3.65 14.65
N PHE A 103 11.10 4.35 14.38
CA PHE A 103 12.18 4.54 15.36
C PHE A 103 11.82 5.50 16.48
N LYS A 104 11.08 6.57 16.19
CA LYS A 104 10.79 7.62 17.17
C LYS A 104 9.59 7.30 18.07
N LYS A 105 8.59 6.59 17.53
CA LYS A 105 7.27 6.46 18.14
C LYS A 105 6.77 5.01 18.20
N GLY A 106 7.45 4.06 17.56
CA GLY A 106 7.10 2.64 17.60
C GLY A 106 6.20 2.18 16.46
N GLN A 107 5.72 0.93 16.57
CA GLN A 107 5.04 0.23 15.47
C GLN A 107 3.66 0.81 15.15
N ASP A 108 2.91 1.23 16.16
CA ASP A 108 1.55 1.76 15.96
C ASP A 108 1.57 3.01 15.08
N GLU A 109 2.51 3.93 15.34
CA GLU A 109 2.70 5.10 14.49
C GLU A 109 3.22 4.72 13.10
N PHE A 110 4.10 3.72 12.98
CA PHE A 110 4.51 3.23 11.66
C PHE A 110 3.31 2.82 10.82
N PHE A 111 2.38 2.02 11.39
CA PHE A 111 1.16 1.62 10.69
C PHE A 111 0.22 2.79 10.44
N TRP A 112 0.12 3.73 11.37
CA TRP A 112 -0.64 4.97 11.20
C TRP A 112 -0.16 5.78 9.99
N GLN A 113 1.16 5.91 9.79
CA GLN A 113 1.71 6.68 8.67
C GLN A 113 1.42 6.04 7.30
N LEU A 114 1.16 4.74 7.24
CA LEU A 114 0.71 4.07 6.02
C LEU A 114 -0.74 4.43 5.66
N ARG A 115 -1.51 4.95 6.62
CA ARG A 115 -2.93 5.28 6.45
C ARG A 115 -3.08 6.61 5.70
N PRO A 116 -3.92 6.68 4.65
CA PRO A 116 -4.26 7.93 3.98
C PRO A 116 -5.02 8.87 4.91
N GLU A 117 -4.70 10.17 4.87
CA GLU A 117 -5.40 11.21 5.64
C GLU A 117 -6.92 11.18 5.42
N LEU A 118 -7.35 10.78 4.22
CA LEU A 118 -8.77 10.67 3.88
C LEU A 118 -9.50 9.63 4.73
N VAL A 119 -8.81 8.59 5.20
CA VAL A 119 -9.38 7.60 6.11
C VAL A 119 -9.64 8.23 7.48
N ASP A 120 -8.74 9.08 7.97
CA ASP A 120 -8.92 9.82 9.23
C ASP A 120 -10.15 10.72 9.14
N VAL A 121 -10.25 11.51 8.07
CA VAL A 121 -11.40 12.40 7.81
C VAL A 121 -12.70 11.62 7.67
N ALA A 122 -12.66 10.43 7.07
CA ALA A 122 -13.83 9.58 6.92
C ALA A 122 -14.29 9.00 8.27
N GLU A 123 -13.37 8.52 9.11
CA GLU A 123 -13.66 8.04 10.47
C GLU A 123 -14.28 9.14 11.34
N GLU A 124 -13.71 10.35 11.32
CA GLU A 124 -14.23 11.51 12.06
C GLU A 124 -15.66 11.87 11.65
N ARG A 125 -16.04 11.56 10.42
CA ARG A 125 -17.39 11.76 9.88
C ARG A 125 -18.31 10.55 10.04
N GLY A 126 -17.84 9.49 10.72
CA GLY A 126 -18.61 8.30 11.03
C GLY A 126 -18.70 7.27 9.89
N PHE A 127 -17.87 7.39 8.85
CA PHE A 127 -17.80 6.38 7.80
C PHE A 127 -16.92 5.20 8.24
N SER A 128 -17.39 3.98 7.97
CA SER A 128 -16.58 2.78 8.15
C SER A 128 -15.64 2.56 6.97
N TRP A 129 -14.52 1.90 7.21
CA TRP A 129 -13.61 1.49 6.16
C TRP A 129 -13.03 0.11 6.45
N ARG A 130 -12.48 -0.51 5.40
CA ARG A 130 -11.71 -1.76 5.48
C ARG A 130 -10.49 -1.66 4.58
N ARG A 131 -9.47 -2.46 4.84
CA ARG A 131 -8.23 -2.51 4.04
C ARG A 131 -8.13 -3.85 3.31
N GLN A 132 -7.64 -3.82 2.09
CA GLN A 132 -7.21 -4.98 1.31
C GLN A 132 -5.88 -4.61 0.65
N GLY A 133 -4.80 -5.34 0.92
CA GLY A 133 -3.47 -5.01 0.38
C GLY A 133 -3.07 -3.55 0.65
N ASP A 134 -2.76 -2.83 -0.43
CA ASP A 134 -2.40 -1.41 -0.42
C ASP A 134 -3.59 -0.44 -0.56
N ILE A 135 -4.84 -0.91 -0.56
CA ILE A 135 -6.02 -0.04 -0.67
C ILE A 135 -6.87 -0.01 0.60
N PHE A 136 -7.41 1.17 0.87
CA PHE A 136 -8.43 1.45 1.87
C PHE A 136 -9.76 1.70 1.16
N LEU A 137 -10.79 0.96 1.55
CA LEU A 137 -12.13 1.02 1.00
C LEU A 137 -13.03 1.71 2.02
N ILE A 138 -13.31 2.99 1.79
CA ILE A 138 -14.19 3.79 2.65
C ILE A 138 -15.63 3.56 2.18
N ASP A 139 -16.47 3.02 3.06
CA ASP A 139 -17.90 2.84 2.81
C ASP A 139 -18.61 4.18 2.98
N LEU A 140 -19.23 4.67 1.90
CA LEU A 140 -19.89 5.97 1.91
C LEU A 140 -21.28 5.90 2.56
N GLY A 141 -21.76 4.73 2.99
CA GLY A 141 -22.98 4.56 3.78
C GLY A 141 -24.31 4.76 3.03
N PHE A 142 -24.27 5.26 1.79
CA PHE A 142 -25.45 5.52 0.97
C PHE A 142 -25.63 4.46 -0.12
N SER A 143 -26.86 4.24 -0.58
CA SER A 143 -27.15 3.48 -1.79
C SER A 143 -26.80 4.27 -3.07
N TRP A 144 -26.68 3.59 -4.21
CA TRP A 144 -26.53 4.26 -5.51
C TRP A 144 -27.67 5.21 -5.84
N GLN A 145 -28.90 4.90 -5.42
CA GLN A 145 -30.06 5.75 -5.66
C GLN A 145 -29.95 7.09 -4.92
N GLU A 146 -29.42 7.07 -3.70
CA GLU A 146 -29.14 8.28 -2.94
C GLU A 146 -27.98 9.06 -3.56
N TRP A 147 -26.91 8.37 -3.97
CA TRP A 147 -25.78 8.99 -4.66
C TRP A 147 -26.18 9.66 -5.97
N GLU A 148 -27.05 9.05 -6.78
CA GLU A 148 -27.55 9.67 -8.01
C GLU A 148 -28.36 10.94 -7.74
N ARG A 149 -29.16 10.97 -6.66
CA ARG A 149 -29.91 12.18 -6.28
C ARG A 149 -28.95 13.31 -5.89
N VAL A 150 -27.91 13.00 -5.11
CA VAL A 150 -26.91 13.97 -4.68
C VAL A 150 -26.03 14.42 -5.85
N SER A 151 -25.59 13.50 -6.71
CA SER A 151 -24.71 13.80 -7.84
C SER A 151 -25.40 14.68 -8.89
N ARG A 152 -26.70 14.48 -9.14
CA ARG A 152 -27.50 15.35 -10.03
C ARG A 152 -27.48 16.82 -9.60
N LEU A 153 -27.33 17.08 -8.30
CA LEU A 153 -27.30 18.44 -7.75
C LEU A 153 -25.88 19.06 -7.77
N SER A 154 -24.83 18.25 -7.76
CA SER A 154 -23.44 18.74 -7.62
C SER A 154 -22.58 18.52 -8.87
N SER A 155 -22.44 17.27 -9.33
CA SER A 155 -21.44 16.87 -10.35
C SER A 155 -22.03 16.49 -11.71
N LYS A 156 -23.35 16.20 -11.77
CA LYS A 156 -24.06 15.62 -12.93
C LYS A 156 -23.39 14.38 -13.52
N GLN A 157 -22.55 13.69 -12.76
CA GLN A 157 -21.86 12.49 -13.22
C GLN A 157 -22.82 11.30 -13.16
N PRO A 158 -22.96 10.53 -14.26
CA PRO A 158 -23.82 9.36 -14.28
C PRO A 158 -23.18 8.22 -13.49
N VAL A 159 -24.02 7.37 -12.88
CA VAL A 159 -23.59 6.03 -12.48
C VAL A 159 -23.49 5.19 -13.74
N VAL A 160 -22.35 4.54 -13.93
CA VAL A 160 -22.05 3.70 -15.09
C VAL A 160 -21.84 2.27 -14.60
N GLU A 161 -22.45 1.31 -15.29
CA GLU A 161 -22.12 -0.10 -15.12
C GLU A 161 -20.91 -0.45 -15.98
N LEU A 162 -19.95 -1.16 -15.39
CA LEU A 162 -18.71 -1.52 -16.04
C LEU A 162 -18.94 -2.63 -17.08
N ASP A 163 -18.57 -2.34 -18.33
CA ASP A 163 -18.57 -3.28 -19.44
C ASP A 163 -17.32 -4.18 -19.47
N LYS A 164 -16.30 -3.83 -18.67
CA LYS A 164 -15.05 -4.56 -18.52
C LYS A 164 -14.44 -4.32 -17.15
N ASP A 165 -13.47 -5.15 -16.82
CA ASP A 165 -12.66 -5.00 -15.63
C ASP A 165 -11.85 -3.68 -15.64
N VAL A 166 -11.79 -3.01 -14.49
CA VAL A 166 -11.10 -1.72 -14.33
C VAL A 166 -10.10 -1.77 -13.18
N SER A 167 -8.85 -1.41 -13.46
CA SER A 167 -7.81 -1.24 -12.44
C SER A 167 -8.08 0.00 -11.58
N ILE A 168 -7.91 -0.14 -10.27
CA ILE A 168 -8.16 0.91 -9.29
C ILE A 168 -6.89 1.70 -9.02
N ASN A 169 -6.91 3.00 -9.29
CA ASN A 169 -5.83 3.95 -8.97
C ASN A 169 -4.42 3.51 -9.42
N GLY A 170 -4.34 2.72 -10.50
CA GLY A 170 -3.05 2.20 -10.99
C GLY A 170 -2.43 1.11 -10.11
N THR A 171 -3.18 0.55 -9.16
CA THR A 171 -2.77 -0.61 -8.36
C THR A 171 -3.10 -1.92 -9.11
N ARG A 172 -2.70 -3.05 -8.53
CA ARG A 172 -3.08 -4.39 -9.01
C ARG A 172 -4.54 -4.75 -8.70
N HIS A 173 -5.24 -3.93 -7.92
CA HIS A 173 -6.65 -4.13 -7.61
C HIS A 173 -7.51 -3.87 -8.85
N THR A 174 -8.49 -4.74 -9.06
CA THR A 174 -9.39 -4.69 -10.21
C THR A 174 -10.84 -4.78 -9.73
N LEU A 175 -11.67 -3.81 -10.11
CA LEU A 175 -13.12 -3.93 -10.00
C LEU A 175 -13.63 -4.68 -11.22
N ARG A 176 -14.29 -5.81 -11.00
CA ARG A 176 -14.80 -6.69 -12.06
C ARG A 176 -15.95 -6.05 -12.85
N GLN A 177 -16.09 -6.48 -14.09
CA GLN A 177 -17.25 -6.17 -14.96
C GLN A 177 -18.59 -6.44 -14.24
N GLY A 178 -19.61 -5.64 -14.57
CA GLY A 178 -20.91 -5.63 -13.86
C GLY A 178 -20.91 -4.82 -12.56
N GLY A 179 -19.74 -4.36 -12.09
CA GLY A 179 -19.65 -3.35 -11.04
C GLY A 179 -20.23 -2.01 -11.49
N LYS A 180 -20.59 -1.16 -10.52
CA LYS A 180 -21.07 0.21 -10.79
C LYS A 180 -20.05 1.22 -10.34
N VAL A 181 -19.88 2.28 -11.11
CA VAL A 181 -18.90 3.33 -10.85
C VAL A 181 -19.48 4.72 -11.09
N MET A 182 -18.90 5.70 -10.41
CA MET A 182 -19.08 7.11 -10.74
C MET A 182 -17.69 7.76 -10.74
N ASN A 183 -17.36 8.40 -11.85
CA ASN A 183 -16.10 9.14 -12.00
C ASN A 183 -16.28 10.56 -11.51
N HIS A 184 -15.18 11.19 -11.10
CA HIS A 184 -15.11 12.61 -10.79
C HIS A 184 -16.13 13.12 -9.74
N VAL A 185 -16.31 12.34 -8.67
CA VAL A 185 -17.19 12.70 -7.55
C VAL A 185 -16.45 13.64 -6.60
N GLN A 186 -17.02 14.80 -6.30
CA GLN A 186 -16.47 15.69 -5.29
C GLN A 186 -16.81 15.19 -3.89
N ILE A 187 -15.80 14.72 -3.16
CA ILE A 187 -15.90 14.24 -1.78
C ILE A 187 -14.77 14.91 -1.00
N PHE A 188 -15.06 15.45 0.20
CA PHE A 188 -14.04 16.07 1.06
C PHE A 188 -13.16 17.15 0.39
N GLY A 189 -13.71 17.88 -0.60
CA GLY A 189 -13.01 18.96 -1.29
C GLY A 189 -12.10 18.52 -2.45
N ALA A 190 -12.02 17.22 -2.74
CA ALA A 190 -11.27 16.68 -3.86
C ALA A 190 -12.14 15.78 -4.75
N THR A 191 -11.62 15.46 -5.94
CA THR A 191 -12.34 14.71 -6.97
C THR A 191 -11.87 13.26 -6.96
N TYR A 192 -12.81 12.34 -6.79
CA TYR A 192 -12.52 10.92 -6.62
C TYR A 192 -13.32 10.03 -7.55
N TRP A 193 -12.81 8.80 -7.70
CA TRP A 193 -13.56 7.68 -8.26
C TRP A 193 -14.29 6.96 -7.13
N VAL A 194 -15.53 6.53 -7.36
CA VAL A 194 -16.33 5.74 -6.42
C VAL A 194 -16.87 4.52 -7.14
N GLY A 195 -16.90 3.37 -6.48
CA GLY A 195 -17.38 2.14 -7.10
C GLY A 195 -17.98 1.11 -6.14
N SER A 196 -18.66 0.14 -6.73
CA SER A 196 -19.27 -1.02 -6.06
C SER A 196 -19.22 -2.23 -6.98
N GLY A 197 -19.38 -3.44 -6.45
CA GLY A 197 -19.22 -4.70 -7.17
C GLY A 197 -18.14 -5.58 -6.56
N THR A 198 -17.58 -6.50 -7.33
CA THR A 198 -16.55 -7.43 -6.86
C THR A 198 -15.16 -6.86 -7.10
N LEU A 199 -14.42 -6.64 -6.03
CA LEU A 199 -13.04 -6.18 -6.06
C LEU A 199 -12.09 -7.35 -5.84
N GLU A 200 -11.08 -7.45 -6.70
CA GLU A 200 -10.09 -8.51 -6.65
C GLU A 200 -8.67 -7.93 -6.64
N ALA A 201 -7.77 -8.61 -5.95
CA ALA A 201 -6.34 -8.43 -6.06
C ALA A 201 -5.65 -9.81 -6.08
N PRO A 202 -4.51 -9.96 -6.76
CA PRO A 202 -3.92 -11.27 -7.03
C PRO A 202 -3.56 -12.12 -5.80
N ASP A 203 -3.37 -11.48 -4.65
CA ASP A 203 -2.94 -12.12 -3.41
C ASP A 203 -3.94 -11.88 -2.25
N HIS A 204 -5.19 -11.49 -2.55
CA HIS A 204 -6.21 -11.22 -1.54
C HIS A 204 -7.52 -11.91 -1.85
N ALA A 205 -8.27 -12.28 -0.81
CA ALA A 205 -9.62 -12.79 -1.01
C ALA A 205 -10.49 -11.71 -1.64
N SER A 206 -11.30 -12.06 -2.65
CA SER A 206 -12.20 -11.11 -3.30
C SER A 206 -13.15 -10.45 -2.30
N ILE A 207 -13.37 -9.15 -2.47
CA ILE A 207 -14.27 -8.38 -1.61
C ILE A 207 -15.49 -7.94 -2.42
N VAL A 208 -16.68 -8.17 -1.87
CA VAL A 208 -17.92 -7.63 -2.42
C VAL A 208 -18.20 -6.26 -1.79
N LEU A 209 -18.32 -5.25 -2.64
CA LEU A 209 -18.71 -3.89 -2.31
C LEU A 209 -20.20 -3.74 -2.62
N GLU A 210 -21.08 -4.00 -1.65
CA GLU A 210 -22.55 -3.99 -1.84
C GLU A 210 -23.11 -2.60 -2.13
N ARG A 211 -22.38 -1.57 -1.74
CA ARG A 211 -22.71 -0.15 -1.90
C ARG A 211 -21.49 0.65 -2.36
N PRO A 212 -21.64 1.94 -2.71
CA PRO A 212 -20.54 2.79 -3.16
C PRO A 212 -19.45 2.91 -2.10
N HIS A 213 -18.23 2.57 -2.50
CA HIS A 213 -17.02 2.76 -1.72
C HIS A 213 -16.06 3.68 -2.46
N LEU A 214 -15.31 4.46 -1.68
CA LEU A 214 -14.19 5.27 -2.14
C LEU A 214 -12.88 4.49 -1.89
N PRO A 215 -12.23 3.96 -2.94
CA PRO A 215 -10.91 3.36 -2.80
C PRO A 215 -9.85 4.45 -2.70
N VAL A 216 -9.00 4.35 -1.69
CA VAL A 216 -7.87 5.24 -1.45
C VAL A 216 -6.63 4.39 -1.28
N GLN A 217 -5.57 4.71 -2.01
CA GLN A 217 -4.32 3.99 -1.86
C GLN A 217 -3.62 4.40 -0.56
N ALA A 218 -3.02 3.42 0.12
CA ALA A 218 -2.11 3.61 1.23
C ALA A 218 -1.00 4.64 0.90
N ARG A 219 -0.50 5.30 1.94
CA ARG A 219 0.54 6.32 1.79
C ARG A 219 1.91 5.69 1.59
N CYS A 220 2.84 6.51 1.11
CA CYS A 220 4.27 6.24 1.10
C CYS A 220 4.69 5.07 0.22
N HIS A 221 3.85 4.57 -0.70
CA HIS A 221 4.28 3.60 -1.71
C HIS A 221 5.18 4.28 -2.74
N PHE A 222 6.32 3.65 -3.05
CA PHE A 222 7.24 4.15 -4.06
C PHE A 222 6.68 3.98 -5.49
N ASP A 223 6.07 2.83 -5.77
CA ASP A 223 5.39 2.55 -7.03
C ASP A 223 4.08 1.79 -6.79
N PRO A 224 2.92 2.46 -6.90
CA PRO A 224 1.59 1.87 -6.78
C PRO A 224 1.33 0.63 -7.62
N LYS A 225 1.94 0.52 -8.81
CA LYS A 225 1.69 -0.61 -9.73
C LYS A 225 2.30 -1.91 -9.25
N ASN A 226 3.33 -1.78 -8.40
CA ASN A 226 4.09 -2.90 -7.84
C ASN A 226 3.78 -3.10 -6.35
N ALA A 227 2.86 -2.32 -5.80
CA ALA A 227 2.33 -2.53 -4.47
C ALA A 227 1.31 -3.69 -4.49
N ASP A 228 1.40 -4.53 -3.46
CA ASP A 228 0.47 -5.62 -3.16
C ASP A 228 -0.72 -5.12 -2.32
#